data_AF-A0A9Q8PBC6-F1
#
_entry.id   AF-A0A9Q8PBC6-F1
#
_cell.length_a   1.000
_cell.length_b   1.000
_cell.length_c   1.000
_cell.angle_alpha   90.00
_cell.angle_beta   90.00
_cell.angle_gamma   90.00
#
_symmetry.space_group_name_H-M   'P 1'
#
loop_
_entity.id
_entity.type
_entity.pdbx_description
1 polymer ?
#
loop_
_entity_poly.entity_id
_entity_poly.type
_entity_poly.pdbx_seq_one_letter_code
_entity_poly.pdbx_strand_id
1 'polypeptide(L)'
;MALPTDPKPLYQILDFDIDRYLNPWIPHNRLNYLPKPVSRWLGHRSSPAKEPYAVLQWPVTFAATVAGLCLVGGIGNYAPGIVDWQPPVIIASLGASAVLDFNTIKSPLAQPRNSIVGNTLAAICGVAVAKGFEHYSSFYAPYPNNIQWVAGAVGCALASLVMSLTNTIHPPGGATAVLASTQTQVIAMGWRYVPIVLLDSTLMVIVALIFNNILRQYPVYWWTAGETGRKLRQQRRAPKEDKTADENAAEQGKAGSDASSDTDRTLHRELTNPLASVDFVDGIEDIHIRPYKIQMPHHVKLGDDEVLLLEKIQEKLRMHGEIDPRRTS
;
A
#
# COMPACT_ATOMS: atom_id res chain seq x y z
N MET A 1 -36.72 20.28 16.37
CA MET A 1 -35.59 19.33 16.47
C MET A 1 -35.12 19.08 15.04
N ALA A 2 -34.12 19.84 14.58
CA ALA A 2 -33.65 19.76 13.20
C ALA A 2 -32.85 18.47 13.01
N LEU A 3 -33.26 17.62 12.07
CA LEU A 3 -32.50 16.46 11.63
C LEU A 3 -31.26 16.95 10.88
N PRO A 4 -30.06 16.40 11.13
CA PRO A 4 -28.88 16.74 10.35
C PRO A 4 -28.99 16.06 8.99
N THR A 5 -29.48 16.77 7.98
CA THR A 5 -29.49 16.32 6.58
C THR A 5 -28.23 16.83 5.89
N ASP A 6 -27.14 16.12 6.08
CA ASP A 6 -26.02 16.17 5.14
C ASP A 6 -25.88 14.73 4.60
N PRO A 7 -26.53 14.40 3.46
CA PRO A 7 -26.35 13.09 2.86
C PRO A 7 -24.91 13.04 2.36
N LYS A 8 -24.02 12.40 3.12
CA LYS A 8 -22.70 12.04 2.60
C LYS A 8 -22.94 11.41 1.22
N PRO A 9 -22.36 11.96 0.15
CA PRO A 9 -22.64 11.47 -1.19
C PRO A 9 -22.32 9.97 -1.22
N LEU A 10 -23.21 9.15 -1.79
CA LEU A 10 -23.11 7.68 -1.83
C LEU A 10 -21.70 7.17 -2.20
N TYR A 11 -20.98 7.93 -3.02
CA TYR A 11 -19.57 7.71 -3.36
C TYR A 11 -18.63 7.60 -2.13
N GLN A 12 -18.81 8.43 -1.09
CA GLN A 12 -17.99 8.37 0.13
C GLN A 12 -18.28 7.13 1.01
N ILE A 13 -19.42 6.47 0.83
CA ILE A 13 -19.75 5.22 1.52
C ILE A 13 -19.18 4.02 0.73
N LEU A 14 -19.16 4.13 -0.60
CA LEU A 14 -18.58 3.12 -1.50
C LEU A 14 -17.04 3.13 -1.49
N ASP A 15 -16.42 4.29 -1.26
CA ASP A 15 -14.97 4.44 -1.08
C ASP A 15 -14.59 4.23 0.41
N PHE A 16 -14.84 3.02 0.91
CA PHE A 16 -14.52 2.66 2.29
C PHE A 16 -13.00 2.51 2.48
N ASP A 17 -12.44 3.41 3.28
CA ASP A 17 -11.05 3.39 3.71
C ASP A 17 -10.97 3.30 5.24
N ILE A 18 -10.47 2.18 5.78
CA ILE A 18 -10.31 1.97 7.22
C ILE A 18 -9.28 2.93 7.84
N ASP A 19 -8.27 3.37 7.08
CA ASP A 19 -7.20 4.25 7.56
C ASP A 19 -7.77 5.63 7.90
N ARG A 20 -8.86 6.03 7.23
CA ARG A 20 -9.62 7.24 7.54
C ARG A 20 -10.10 7.30 8.99
N TYR A 21 -10.39 6.14 9.57
CA TYR A 21 -10.88 5.96 10.94
C TYR A 21 -9.75 5.64 11.93
N LEU A 22 -8.75 4.86 11.51
CA LEU A 22 -7.64 4.44 12.37
C LEU A 22 -6.55 5.53 12.53
N ASN A 23 -6.14 6.19 11.45
CA ASN A 23 -5.01 7.14 11.44
C ASN A 23 -5.10 8.26 12.50
N PRO A 24 -6.27 8.83 12.82
CA PRO A 24 -6.41 9.81 13.90
C PRO A 24 -5.95 9.34 15.29
N TRP A 25 -5.99 8.04 15.54
CA TRP A 25 -5.65 7.42 16.83
C TRP A 25 -4.24 6.87 16.87
N ILE A 26 -3.62 6.66 15.71
CA ILE A 26 -2.27 6.14 15.60
C ILE A 26 -1.28 7.26 15.95
N PRO A 27 -0.33 7.03 16.86
CA PRO A 27 0.67 8.02 17.19
C PRO A 27 1.57 8.29 15.98
N HIS A 28 2.04 9.53 15.84
CA HIS A 28 3.03 9.85 14.82
C HIS A 28 4.28 9.00 15.00
N ASN A 29 4.96 8.74 13.88
CA ASN A 29 6.25 8.08 13.89
C ASN A 29 7.25 8.86 14.77
N ARG A 30 7.67 8.24 15.89
CA ARG A 30 8.61 8.81 16.88
C ARG A 30 10.05 8.30 16.73
N LEU A 31 10.38 7.64 15.62
CA LEU A 31 11.70 7.06 15.40
C LEU A 31 12.84 8.10 15.47
N ASN A 32 12.55 9.39 15.24
CA ASN A 32 13.53 10.48 15.34
C ASN A 32 14.06 10.70 16.76
N TYR A 33 13.34 10.24 17.80
CA TYR A 33 13.77 10.37 19.20
C TYR A 33 14.70 9.23 19.65
N LEU A 34 14.78 8.14 18.89
CA LEU A 34 15.65 7.02 19.23
C LEU A 34 17.12 7.35 18.91
N PRO A 35 18.08 6.68 19.58
CA PRO A 35 19.49 6.81 19.23
C PRO A 35 19.70 6.53 17.73
N LYS A 36 20.50 7.37 17.07
CA LYS A 36 20.79 7.29 15.63
C LYS A 36 21.07 5.88 15.08
N PRO A 37 21.85 4.99 15.76
CA PRO A 37 22.03 3.63 15.24
C PRO A 37 20.70 2.87 15.19
N VAL A 38 19.91 2.87 16.27
CA VAL A 38 18.64 2.14 16.34
C VAL A 38 17.60 2.72 15.38
N SER A 39 17.47 4.04 15.33
CA SER A 39 16.53 4.70 14.42
C SER A 39 16.83 4.35 12.96
N ARG A 40 18.12 4.23 12.61
CA ARG A 40 18.58 3.87 11.27
C ARG A 40 18.14 2.46 10.86
N TRP A 41 18.24 1.46 11.74
CA TRP A 41 17.79 0.09 11.44
C TRP A 41 16.26 -0.06 11.41
N LEU A 42 15.53 0.90 11.98
CA LEU A 42 14.07 0.95 11.93
C LEU A 42 13.54 1.81 10.75
N GLY A 43 14.39 2.15 9.79
CA GLY A 43 14.03 2.85 8.56
C GLY A 43 14.12 4.38 8.63
N HIS A 44 14.39 4.98 9.80
CA HIS A 44 14.57 6.43 9.88
C HIS A 44 15.86 6.87 9.18
N ARG A 45 15.71 7.85 8.27
CA ARG A 45 16.80 8.51 7.56
C ARG A 45 16.53 10.01 7.57
N SER A 46 17.55 10.80 7.88
CA SER A 46 17.46 12.27 7.86
C SER A 46 17.36 12.83 6.44
N SER A 47 17.87 12.09 5.46
CA SER A 47 17.74 12.38 4.03
C SER A 47 17.31 11.09 3.30
N PRO A 48 16.46 11.16 2.27
CA PRO A 48 16.06 9.97 1.51
C PRO A 48 17.29 9.24 0.98
N ALA A 49 17.37 7.93 1.24
CA ALA A 49 18.51 7.13 0.80
C ALA A 49 18.51 7.01 -0.73
N LYS A 50 19.64 7.35 -1.37
CA LYS A 50 19.86 7.07 -2.79
C LYS A 50 19.92 5.56 -3.00
N GLU A 51 19.30 5.08 -4.07
CA GLU A 51 19.36 3.65 -4.37
C GLU A 51 20.77 3.26 -4.84
N PRO A 52 21.34 2.18 -4.27
CA PRO A 52 22.61 1.64 -4.76
C PRO A 52 22.41 0.99 -6.14
N TYR A 53 23.48 0.79 -6.88
CA TYR A 53 23.41 0.06 -8.16
C TYR A 53 22.94 -1.39 -7.98
N ALA A 54 22.19 -1.91 -8.95
CA ALA A 54 21.62 -3.26 -8.91
C ALA A 54 22.66 -4.37 -8.62
N VAL A 55 23.89 -4.21 -9.12
CA VAL A 55 24.98 -5.17 -8.90
C VAL A 55 25.36 -5.30 -7.42
N LEU A 56 25.28 -4.22 -6.63
CA LEU A 56 25.49 -4.27 -5.18
C LEU A 56 24.25 -4.81 -4.44
N GLN A 57 23.07 -4.64 -5.04
CA GLN A 57 21.79 -5.07 -4.48
C GLN A 57 21.62 -6.59 -4.48
N TRP A 58 21.97 -7.25 -5.58
CA TRP A 58 21.77 -8.68 -5.78
C TRP A 58 22.39 -9.59 -4.70
N PRO A 59 23.68 -9.45 -4.32
CA PRO A 59 24.26 -10.32 -3.30
C PRO A 59 23.62 -10.11 -1.92
N VAL A 60 23.25 -8.87 -1.58
CA VAL A 60 22.56 -8.57 -0.31
C VAL A 60 21.16 -9.17 -0.30
N THR A 61 20.40 -9.02 -1.40
CA THR A 61 19.07 -9.62 -1.54
C THR A 61 19.14 -11.15 -1.50
N PHE A 62 20.12 -11.77 -2.19
CA PHE A 62 20.33 -13.22 -2.12
C PHE A 62 20.61 -13.68 -0.69
N ALA A 63 21.54 -13.02 0.00
CA ALA A 63 21.86 -13.34 1.39
C ALA A 63 20.66 -13.15 2.33
N ALA A 64 19.87 -12.09 2.13
CA ALA A 64 18.65 -11.82 2.89
C ALA A 64 17.60 -12.91 2.69
N THR A 65 17.35 -13.33 1.45
CA THR A 65 16.39 -14.39 1.11
C THR A 65 16.80 -15.73 1.74
N VAL A 66 18.06 -16.12 1.60
CA VAL A 66 18.57 -17.35 2.21
C VAL A 66 18.48 -17.26 3.73
N ALA A 67 18.96 -16.16 4.33
CA ALA A 67 18.91 -15.97 5.77
C ALA A 67 17.47 -15.99 6.32
N GLY A 68 16.54 -15.31 5.65
CA GLY A 68 15.12 -15.24 6.03
C GLY A 68 14.45 -16.60 5.98
N LEU A 69 14.53 -17.29 4.84
CA LEU A 69 13.90 -18.60 4.65
C LEU A 69 14.54 -19.69 5.51
N CYS A 70 15.87 -19.66 5.70
CA CYS A 70 16.54 -20.58 6.62
C CYS A 70 16.20 -20.27 8.09
N LEU A 71 15.98 -19.01 8.47
CA LEU A 71 15.60 -18.65 9.84
C LEU A 71 14.21 -19.18 10.18
N VAL A 72 13.20 -18.88 9.34
CA VAL A 72 11.82 -19.36 9.57
C VAL A 72 11.73 -20.88 9.44
N GLY A 73 12.38 -21.47 8.43
CA GLY A 73 12.47 -22.92 8.28
C GLY A 73 13.19 -23.59 9.45
N GLY A 74 14.31 -23.02 9.91
CA GLY A 74 15.05 -23.52 11.07
C GLY A 74 14.22 -23.49 12.35
N ILE A 75 13.49 -22.40 12.61
CA ILE A 75 12.59 -22.30 13.76
C ILE A 75 11.45 -23.32 13.64
N GLY A 76 10.81 -23.42 12.47
CA GLY A 76 9.73 -24.39 12.23
C GLY A 76 10.14 -25.85 12.42
N ASN A 77 11.36 -26.21 11.99
CA ASN A 77 11.82 -27.61 12.02
C ASN A 77 12.55 -27.99 13.32
N TYR A 78 13.06 -27.04 14.11
CA TYR A 78 13.91 -27.35 15.26
C TYR A 78 13.50 -26.70 16.59
N ALA A 79 12.60 -25.72 16.63
CA ALA A 79 12.23 -25.06 17.88
C ALA A 79 11.34 -25.96 18.76
N PRO A 80 11.72 -26.22 20.03
CA PRO A 80 10.88 -26.97 20.97
C PRO A 80 9.47 -26.35 21.09
N GLY A 81 8.42 -27.18 21.08
CA GLY A 81 7.02 -26.76 21.13
C GLY A 81 6.39 -26.42 19.77
N ILE A 82 7.16 -25.93 18.79
CA ILE A 82 6.67 -25.72 17.42
C ILE A 82 6.68 -27.05 16.65
N VAL A 83 7.74 -27.85 16.82
CA VAL A 83 7.88 -29.16 16.18
C VAL A 83 6.71 -30.10 16.53
N ASP A 84 6.16 -29.99 17.74
CA ASP A 84 5.01 -30.77 18.20
C ASP A 84 3.74 -30.49 17.37
N TRP A 85 3.66 -29.33 16.71
CA TRP A 85 2.54 -28.96 15.84
C TRP A 85 2.72 -29.46 14.40
N GLN A 86 3.84 -30.14 14.12
CA GLN A 86 4.20 -30.68 12.82
C GLN A 86 4.00 -29.67 11.68
N PRO A 87 4.66 -28.50 11.70
CA PRO A 87 4.55 -27.54 10.61
C PRO A 87 5.15 -28.09 9.31
N PRO A 88 4.68 -27.57 8.15
CA PRO A 88 5.36 -27.84 6.89
C PRO A 88 6.80 -27.32 6.97
N VAL A 89 7.73 -27.99 6.26
CA VAL A 89 9.17 -27.65 6.28
C VAL A 89 9.39 -26.15 6.05
N ILE A 90 8.69 -25.59 5.05
CA ILE A 90 8.56 -24.15 4.80
C ILE A 90 7.14 -23.90 4.30
N ILE A 91 6.49 -22.84 4.77
CA ILE A 91 5.23 -22.37 4.18
C ILE A 91 5.54 -21.73 2.82
N ALA A 92 5.06 -22.32 1.73
CA ALA A 92 5.43 -21.90 0.38
C ALA A 92 5.13 -20.42 0.07
N SER A 93 4.12 -19.81 0.71
CA SER A 93 3.83 -18.37 0.56
C SER A 93 4.98 -17.47 1.03
N LEU A 94 5.80 -17.91 2.00
CA LEU A 94 6.94 -17.13 2.49
C LEU A 94 8.02 -16.91 1.42
N GLY A 95 8.09 -17.78 0.40
CA GLY A 95 8.96 -17.56 -0.76
C GLY A 95 8.55 -16.30 -1.53
N ALA A 96 7.24 -16.06 -1.70
CA ALA A 96 6.73 -14.84 -2.31
C ALA A 96 6.89 -13.62 -1.38
N SER A 97 6.71 -13.80 -0.06
CA SER A 97 7.01 -12.74 0.93
C SER A 97 8.48 -12.33 0.86
N ALA A 98 9.42 -13.27 0.71
CA ALA A 98 10.84 -12.96 0.56
C ALA A 98 11.12 -12.05 -0.65
N VAL A 99 10.46 -12.28 -1.78
CA VAL A 99 10.60 -11.42 -2.97
C VAL A 99 10.07 -10.00 -2.69
N LEU A 100 8.96 -9.87 -1.98
CA LEU A 100 8.44 -8.56 -1.60
C LEU A 100 9.37 -7.86 -0.61
N ASP A 101 9.72 -8.53 0.48
CA ASP A 101 10.43 -7.98 1.62
C ASP A 101 11.92 -7.71 1.33
N PHE A 102 12.54 -8.40 0.36
CA PHE A 102 13.97 -8.25 0.05
C PHE A 102 14.30 -7.71 -1.35
N ASN A 103 13.40 -7.85 -2.33
CA ASN A 103 13.63 -7.33 -3.69
C ASN A 103 12.90 -6.00 -3.88
N THR A 104 11.62 -5.91 -3.52
CA THR A 104 10.75 -4.76 -3.81
C THR A 104 10.41 -3.96 -2.55
N ILE A 105 11.45 -3.61 -1.79
CA ILE A 105 11.37 -3.05 -0.44
C ILE A 105 10.62 -1.72 -0.32
N LYS A 106 10.47 -0.98 -1.42
CA LYS A 106 9.73 0.29 -1.49
C LYS A 106 8.24 0.08 -1.79
N SER A 107 7.85 -1.13 -2.18
CA SER A 107 6.46 -1.48 -2.44
C SER A 107 5.63 -1.25 -1.16
N PRO A 108 4.47 -0.58 -1.25
CA PRO A 108 3.49 -0.52 -0.17
C PRO A 108 3.14 -1.92 0.38
N LEU A 109 3.12 -2.93 -0.50
CA LEU A 109 2.75 -4.31 -0.17
C LEU A 109 3.81 -5.06 0.64
N ALA A 110 5.06 -4.56 0.62
CA ALA A 110 6.20 -5.09 1.36
C ALA A 110 6.40 -4.39 2.72
N GLN A 111 5.58 -3.38 3.06
CA GLN A 111 5.75 -2.67 4.33
C GLN A 111 5.30 -3.54 5.52
N PRO A 112 5.87 -3.33 6.72
CA PRO A 112 5.68 -4.22 7.87
C PRO A 112 4.22 -4.48 8.23
N ARG A 113 3.36 -3.46 8.19
CA ARG A 113 1.92 -3.61 8.44
C ARG A 113 1.31 -4.65 7.50
N ASN A 114 1.60 -4.59 6.21
CA ASN A 114 1.00 -5.49 5.22
C ASN A 114 1.57 -6.90 5.38
N SER A 115 2.90 -7.04 5.48
CA SER A 115 3.56 -8.34 5.62
C SER A 115 3.13 -9.08 6.90
N ILE A 116 2.98 -8.38 8.03
CA ILE A 116 2.59 -9.00 9.31
C ILE A 116 1.07 -9.12 9.43
N VAL A 117 0.35 -8.01 9.37
CA VAL A 117 -1.11 -8.00 9.63
C VAL A 117 -1.86 -8.66 8.48
N GLY A 118 -1.51 -8.35 7.24
CA GLY A 118 -2.16 -8.91 6.06
C GLY A 118 -2.03 -10.43 5.99
N ASN A 119 -0.80 -10.94 6.16
CA ASN A 119 -0.56 -12.38 6.13
C ASN A 119 -1.24 -13.12 7.29
N THR A 120 -1.25 -12.52 8.50
CA THR A 120 -1.95 -13.08 9.66
C THR A 120 -3.47 -13.12 9.46
N LEU A 121 -4.07 -12.04 8.94
CA LEU A 121 -5.49 -12.02 8.60
C LEU A 121 -5.83 -13.06 7.53
N ALA A 122 -4.96 -13.26 6.55
CA ALA A 122 -5.15 -14.27 5.53
C ALA A 122 -5.10 -15.70 6.12
N ALA A 123 -4.19 -15.98 7.05
CA ALA A 123 -4.16 -17.24 7.79
C ALA A 123 -5.45 -17.48 8.58
N ILE A 124 -5.97 -16.44 9.27
CA ILE A 124 -7.25 -16.51 9.98
C ILE A 124 -8.39 -16.85 9.03
N CYS A 125 -8.47 -16.17 7.88
CA CYS A 125 -9.50 -16.41 6.87
C CYS A 125 -9.44 -17.85 6.33
N GLY A 126 -8.25 -18.32 5.96
CA GLY A 126 -8.05 -19.67 5.45
C GLY A 126 -8.44 -20.76 6.46
N VAL A 127 -8.00 -20.62 7.73
CA VAL A 127 -8.37 -21.57 8.79
C VAL A 127 -9.87 -21.54 9.08
N ALA A 128 -10.49 -20.36 9.09
CA ALA A 128 -11.94 -20.22 9.29
C ALA A 128 -12.74 -20.91 8.17
N VAL A 129 -12.30 -20.73 6.92
CA VAL A 129 -12.91 -21.39 5.77
C VAL A 129 -12.72 -22.91 5.84
N ALA A 130 -11.50 -23.38 6.13
CA ALA A 130 -11.24 -24.82 6.32
C ALA A 130 -12.20 -25.41 7.36
N LYS A 131 -12.31 -24.79 8.55
CA LYS A 131 -13.19 -25.25 9.63
C LYS A 131 -14.67 -25.23 9.24
N GLY A 132 -15.12 -24.25 8.48
CA GLY A 132 -16.49 -24.23 7.95
C GLY A 132 -16.75 -25.35 6.95
N PHE A 133 -15.76 -25.71 6.13
CA PHE A 133 -15.88 -26.75 5.12
C PHE A 133 -15.69 -28.18 5.67
N GLU A 134 -15.03 -28.35 6.83
CA GLU A 134 -14.82 -29.66 7.48
C GLU A 134 -16.12 -30.42 7.78
N HIS A 135 -17.26 -29.72 7.88
CA HIS A 135 -18.57 -30.33 8.11
C HIS A 135 -19.15 -31.07 6.88
N TYR A 136 -18.62 -30.81 5.68
CA TYR A 136 -19.09 -31.48 4.47
C TYR A 136 -18.41 -32.83 4.30
N SER A 137 -19.18 -33.89 4.08
CA SER A 137 -18.68 -35.27 3.88
C SER A 137 -17.67 -35.39 2.74
N SER A 138 -17.76 -34.51 1.74
CA SER A 138 -16.87 -34.47 0.59
C SER A 138 -15.52 -33.76 0.85
N PHE A 139 -15.34 -33.09 1.99
CA PHE A 139 -14.14 -32.28 2.25
C PHE A 139 -12.87 -33.13 2.35
N TYR A 140 -12.95 -34.28 3.01
CA TYR A 140 -11.85 -35.24 3.09
C TYR A 140 -12.00 -36.41 2.12
N ALA A 141 -12.93 -36.32 1.15
CA ALA A 141 -13.13 -37.39 0.19
C ALA A 141 -11.88 -37.55 -0.69
N PRO A 142 -11.54 -38.78 -1.11
CA PRO A 142 -10.48 -38.99 -2.08
C PRO A 142 -10.86 -38.38 -3.43
N TYR A 143 -9.85 -38.12 -4.25
CA TYR A 143 -10.04 -37.67 -5.63
C TYR A 143 -10.98 -38.63 -6.39
N PRO A 144 -11.94 -38.12 -7.20
CA PRO A 144 -12.16 -36.72 -7.58
C PRO A 144 -13.17 -35.96 -6.70
N ASN A 145 -13.71 -36.59 -5.65
CA ASN A 145 -14.83 -36.03 -4.89
C ASN A 145 -14.44 -35.01 -3.82
N ASN A 146 -13.14 -34.72 -3.69
CA ASN A 146 -12.59 -33.75 -2.75
C ASN A 146 -13.02 -32.31 -3.11
N ILE A 147 -13.53 -31.55 -2.13
CA ILE A 147 -13.94 -30.14 -2.29
C ILE A 147 -12.97 -29.11 -1.68
N GLN A 148 -11.79 -29.52 -1.23
CA GLN A 148 -10.73 -28.63 -0.71
C GLN A 148 -10.37 -27.53 -1.69
N TRP A 149 -10.39 -27.79 -3.00
CA TRP A 149 -10.13 -26.75 -4.02
C TRP A 149 -11.14 -25.60 -3.96
N VAL A 150 -12.41 -25.88 -3.62
CA VAL A 150 -13.43 -24.85 -3.37
C VAL A 150 -13.09 -24.06 -2.12
N ALA A 151 -12.74 -24.75 -1.03
CA ALA A 151 -12.32 -24.11 0.21
C ALA A 151 -11.10 -23.20 -0.01
N GLY A 152 -10.12 -23.64 -0.81
CA GLY A 152 -8.97 -22.83 -1.22
C GLY A 152 -9.37 -21.56 -1.98
N ALA A 153 -10.26 -21.67 -2.95
CA ALA A 153 -10.77 -20.51 -3.71
C ALA A 153 -11.52 -19.52 -2.80
N VAL A 154 -12.42 -20.03 -1.95
CA VAL A 154 -13.19 -19.22 -0.99
C VAL A 154 -12.26 -18.57 0.05
N GLY A 155 -11.28 -19.32 0.56
CA GLY A 155 -10.28 -18.83 1.50
C GLY A 155 -9.42 -17.70 0.92
N CYS A 156 -8.95 -17.86 -0.32
CA CYS A 156 -8.21 -16.82 -1.03
C CYS A 156 -9.06 -15.56 -1.27
N ALA A 157 -10.29 -15.73 -1.75
CA ALA A 157 -11.21 -14.61 -2.00
C ALA A 157 -11.56 -13.86 -0.70
N LEU A 158 -11.84 -14.59 0.38
CA LEU A 158 -12.12 -14.00 1.69
C LEU A 158 -10.88 -13.26 2.23
N ALA A 159 -9.70 -13.86 2.18
CA ALA A 159 -8.46 -13.21 2.60
C ALA A 159 -8.19 -11.93 1.80
N SER A 160 -8.37 -11.97 0.47
CA SER A 160 -8.23 -10.80 -0.41
C SER A 160 -9.22 -9.69 -0.04
N LEU A 161 -10.48 -10.04 0.19
CA LEU A 161 -11.51 -9.09 0.64
C LEU A 161 -11.15 -8.47 1.98
N VAL A 162 -10.82 -9.29 2.99
CA VAL A 162 -10.46 -8.80 4.33
C VAL A 162 -9.24 -7.88 4.26
N MET A 163 -8.16 -8.30 3.57
CA MET A 163 -6.97 -7.47 3.41
C MET A 163 -7.24 -6.16 2.68
N SER A 164 -8.16 -6.17 1.71
CA SER A 164 -8.59 -4.95 1.00
C SER A 164 -9.34 -4.01 1.94
N LEU A 165 -10.29 -4.53 2.72
CA LEU A 165 -11.05 -3.76 3.71
C LEU A 165 -10.15 -3.20 4.82
N THR A 166 -9.08 -3.91 5.18
CA THR A 166 -8.16 -3.49 6.24
C THR A 166 -6.96 -2.69 5.72
N ASN A 167 -6.86 -2.41 4.42
CA ASN A 167 -5.70 -1.81 3.76
C ASN A 167 -4.37 -2.50 4.11
N THR A 168 -4.37 -3.82 4.20
CA THR A 168 -3.20 -4.64 4.57
C THR A 168 -2.89 -5.65 3.46
N ILE A 169 -3.12 -5.30 2.19
CA ILE A 169 -2.88 -6.22 1.08
C ILE A 169 -1.41 -6.67 1.08
N HIS A 170 -1.23 -7.98 1.28
CA HIS A 170 0.03 -8.68 1.13
C HIS A 170 -0.26 -9.90 0.25
N PRO A 171 0.05 -9.86 -1.06
CA PRO A 171 -0.32 -10.91 -2.01
C PRO A 171 0.08 -12.34 -1.59
N PRO A 172 1.23 -12.59 -0.94
CA PRO A 172 1.56 -13.91 -0.38
C PRO A 172 0.50 -14.45 0.60
N GLY A 173 -0.23 -13.57 1.28
CA GLY A 173 -1.36 -13.92 2.14
C GLY A 173 -2.45 -14.69 1.39
N GLY A 174 -2.70 -14.41 0.11
CA GLY A 174 -3.64 -15.21 -0.69
C GLY A 174 -3.22 -16.69 -0.74
N ALA A 175 -1.93 -16.96 -0.99
CA ALA A 175 -1.39 -18.31 -0.96
C ALA A 175 -1.41 -18.92 0.46
N THR A 176 -1.14 -18.12 1.51
CA THR A 176 -1.29 -18.54 2.92
C THR A 176 -2.71 -19.03 3.22
N ALA A 177 -3.75 -18.33 2.75
CA ALA A 177 -5.14 -18.73 2.93
C ALA A 177 -5.50 -20.00 2.14
N VAL A 178 -4.99 -20.14 0.91
CA VAL A 178 -5.15 -21.37 0.11
C VAL A 178 -4.53 -22.55 0.84
N LEU A 179 -3.27 -22.44 1.28
CA LEU A 179 -2.57 -23.52 1.99
C LEU A 179 -3.31 -23.95 3.26
N ALA A 180 -3.84 -23.00 4.03
CA ALA A 180 -4.64 -23.29 5.22
C ALA A 180 -5.93 -24.08 4.91
N SER A 181 -6.47 -23.94 3.70
CA SER A 181 -7.75 -24.53 3.31
C SER A 181 -7.62 -25.80 2.47
N THR A 182 -6.43 -26.08 1.91
CA THR A 182 -6.21 -27.21 0.98
C THR A 182 -5.19 -28.22 1.47
N GLN A 183 -4.18 -27.80 2.24
CA GLN A 183 -3.09 -28.69 2.61
C GLN A 183 -3.43 -29.48 3.87
N THR A 184 -3.54 -30.80 3.77
CA THR A 184 -3.94 -31.71 4.87
C THR A 184 -3.18 -31.46 6.17
N GLN A 185 -1.85 -31.28 6.09
CA GLN A 185 -1.00 -31.00 7.25
C GLN A 185 -1.36 -29.66 7.93
N VAL A 186 -1.68 -28.63 7.15
CA VAL A 186 -2.04 -27.30 7.67
C VAL A 186 -3.47 -27.28 8.20
N ILE A 187 -4.38 -27.98 7.53
CA ILE A 187 -5.76 -28.19 8.01
C ILE A 187 -5.74 -28.89 9.38
N ALA A 188 -4.93 -29.94 9.54
CA ALA A 188 -4.77 -30.66 10.81
C ALA A 188 -4.23 -29.76 11.93
N MET A 189 -3.33 -28.84 11.60
CA MET A 189 -2.81 -27.84 12.53
C MET A 189 -3.90 -26.84 12.99
N GLY A 190 -4.82 -26.49 12.08
CA GLY A 190 -5.96 -25.60 12.33
C GLY A 190 -5.51 -24.24 12.85
N TRP A 191 -6.09 -23.78 13.97
CA TRP A 191 -5.81 -22.46 14.55
C TRP A 191 -4.36 -22.25 14.98
N ARG A 192 -3.56 -23.31 15.17
CA ARG A 192 -2.12 -23.21 15.45
C ARG A 192 -1.32 -22.66 14.26
N TYR A 193 -1.89 -22.68 13.06
CA TYR A 193 -1.29 -22.08 11.87
C TYR A 193 -1.18 -20.56 11.96
N VAL A 194 -2.15 -19.89 12.58
CA VAL A 194 -2.18 -18.43 12.70
C VAL A 194 -0.97 -17.87 13.47
N PRO A 195 -0.64 -18.33 14.69
CA PRO A 195 0.55 -17.85 15.39
C PRO A 195 1.85 -18.22 14.69
N ILE A 196 1.92 -19.34 13.94
CA ILE A 196 3.10 -19.67 13.12
C ILE A 196 3.28 -18.64 12.01
N VAL A 197 2.23 -18.35 11.24
CA VAL A 197 2.29 -17.34 10.16
C VAL A 197 2.65 -15.96 10.71
N LEU A 198 2.09 -15.57 11.86
CA LEU A 198 2.43 -14.31 12.53
C LEU A 198 3.91 -14.26 12.91
N LEU A 199 4.43 -15.36 13.49
CA LEU A 199 5.85 -15.48 13.85
C LEU A 199 6.74 -15.40 12.61
N ASP A 200 6.44 -16.17 11.56
CA ASP A 200 7.22 -16.22 10.32
C ASP A 200 7.25 -14.86 9.63
N SER A 201 6.10 -14.20 9.45
CA SER A 201 6.05 -12.83 8.91
C SER A 201 6.86 -11.84 9.74
N THR A 202 6.83 -11.96 11.08
CA THR A 202 7.60 -11.07 11.97
C THR A 202 9.10 -11.31 11.81
N LEU A 203 9.54 -12.57 11.73
CA LEU A 203 10.94 -12.93 11.51
C LEU A 203 11.45 -12.46 10.14
N MET A 204 10.63 -12.61 9.09
CA MET A 204 10.95 -12.11 7.75
C MET A 204 11.15 -10.59 7.76
N VAL A 205 10.26 -9.84 8.43
CA VAL A 205 10.43 -8.39 8.61
C VAL A 205 11.69 -8.06 9.40
N ILE A 206 12.03 -8.80 10.46
CA ILE A 206 13.28 -8.59 11.21
C ILE A 206 14.51 -8.77 10.30
N VAL A 207 14.54 -9.82 9.48
CA VAL A 207 15.62 -10.03 8.52
C VAL A 207 15.64 -8.90 7.48
N ALA A 208 14.48 -8.43 7.03
CA ALA A 208 14.36 -7.31 6.10
C ALA A 208 14.92 -6.01 6.70
N LEU A 209 14.62 -5.72 7.97
CA LEU A 209 15.19 -4.59 8.71
C LEU A 209 16.71 -4.67 8.77
N ILE A 210 17.27 -5.87 8.94
CA ILE A 210 18.72 -6.04 8.97
C ILE A 210 19.31 -5.82 7.57
N PHE A 211 19.00 -6.70 6.62
CA PHE A 211 19.71 -6.71 5.34
C PHE A 211 19.43 -5.48 4.48
N ASN A 212 18.18 -5.00 4.45
CA ASN A 212 17.83 -3.87 3.60
C ASN A 212 18.43 -2.56 4.11
N ASN A 213 18.64 -2.39 5.41
CA ASN A 213 19.24 -1.15 5.96
C ASN A 213 20.77 -1.06 5.82
N ILE A 214 21.44 -2.12 5.36
CA ILE A 214 22.88 -2.11 5.06
C ILE A 214 23.16 -1.12 3.92
N LEU A 215 22.45 -1.28 2.79
CA LEU A 215 22.66 -0.48 1.58
C LEU A 215 21.45 0.37 1.18
N ARG A 216 20.26 0.09 1.72
CA ARG A 216 18.99 0.76 1.35
C ARG A 216 18.29 1.31 2.58
N GLN A 217 17.02 1.67 2.43
CA GLN A 217 16.15 2.17 3.48
C GLN A 217 14.88 1.33 3.55
N TYR A 218 14.68 0.66 4.68
CA TYR A 218 13.47 -0.12 4.96
C TYR A 218 13.13 -0.06 6.45
N PRO A 219 11.85 0.00 6.84
CA PRO A 219 10.71 0.28 5.98
C PRO A 219 10.70 1.75 5.52
N VAL A 220 9.87 2.05 4.53
CA VAL A 220 9.52 3.43 4.17
C VAL A 220 8.57 4.00 5.23
N TYR A 221 7.62 3.19 5.69
CA TYR A 221 6.72 3.50 6.80
C TYR A 221 6.30 2.22 7.52
N TRP A 222 6.01 2.32 8.82
CA TRP A 222 5.62 1.16 9.62
C TRP A 222 4.12 0.83 9.52
N TRP A 223 3.27 1.86 9.47
CA TRP A 223 1.82 1.68 9.53
C TRP A 223 1.07 2.26 8.33
N THR A 224 1.36 3.50 7.98
CA THR A 224 0.74 4.17 6.83
C THR A 224 1.71 5.22 6.29
N ALA A 225 1.63 5.49 4.99
CA ALA A 225 2.35 6.58 4.35
C ALA A 225 1.72 7.95 4.66
N GLY A 226 0.45 7.97 5.04
CA GLY A 226 -0.30 9.20 5.29
C GLY A 226 0.02 9.86 6.63
N GLU A 227 -0.54 11.05 6.83
CA GLU A 227 -0.50 11.73 8.13
C GLU A 227 -1.31 10.96 9.18
N THR A 228 -0.85 10.99 10.44
CA THR A 228 -1.46 10.26 11.57
C THR A 228 -1.68 11.18 12.77
N GLY A 229 -2.37 10.69 13.82
CA GLY A 229 -2.40 11.30 15.15
C GLY A 229 -3.07 12.67 15.29
N ARG A 230 -2.63 13.43 16.32
CA ARG A 230 -3.29 14.66 16.77
C ARG A 230 -3.27 15.79 15.74
N LYS A 231 -2.20 15.91 14.92
CA LYS A 231 -2.10 16.91 13.85
C LYS A 231 -3.17 16.69 12.78
N LEU A 232 -3.36 15.45 12.32
CA LEU A 232 -4.45 15.11 11.40
C LEU A 232 -5.82 15.44 11.99
N ARG A 233 -6.03 15.17 13.29
CA ARG A 233 -7.28 15.54 13.99
C ARG A 233 -7.50 17.05 14.05
N GLN A 234 -6.43 17.83 14.19
CA GLN A 234 -6.49 19.29 14.23
C GLN A 234 -6.75 19.87 12.84
N GLN A 235 -6.05 19.39 11.80
CA GLN A 235 -6.31 19.77 10.40
C GLN A 235 -7.75 19.47 9.98
N ARG A 236 -8.29 18.30 10.38
CA ARG A 236 -9.69 17.94 10.10
C ARG A 236 -10.72 18.75 10.87
N ARG A 237 -10.32 19.36 11.99
CA ARG A 237 -11.19 20.20 12.83
C ARG A 237 -11.06 21.69 12.50
N ALA A 238 -10.01 22.11 11.81
CA ALA A 238 -9.89 23.47 11.31
C ALA A 238 -11.04 23.70 10.31
N PRO A 239 -11.80 24.80 10.43
CA PRO A 239 -12.71 25.21 9.37
C PRO A 239 -11.91 25.31 8.08
N LYS A 240 -12.43 24.81 6.95
CA LYS A 240 -11.92 25.22 5.65
C LYS A 240 -12.15 26.72 5.57
N GLU A 241 -11.12 27.53 5.78
CA GLU A 241 -11.20 28.96 5.49
C GLU A 241 -11.56 29.10 4.01
N ASP A 242 -12.70 29.75 3.78
CA ASP A 242 -13.17 30.14 2.46
C ASP A 242 -12.09 31.00 1.80
N LYS A 243 -11.40 30.41 0.80
CA LYS A 243 -10.52 31.13 -0.13
C LYS A 243 -11.33 31.99 -1.10
N THR A 244 -12.25 32.83 -0.62
CA THR A 244 -13.03 33.79 -1.42
C THR A 244 -12.60 35.23 -1.23
N ALA A 245 -11.62 35.52 -0.37
CA ALA A 245 -11.21 36.90 -0.09
C ALA A 245 -10.04 37.43 -0.93
N ASP A 246 -9.26 36.58 -1.60
CA ASP A 246 -8.03 37.02 -2.30
C ASP A 246 -8.17 37.13 -3.83
N GLU A 247 -9.28 36.65 -4.43
CA GLU A 247 -9.49 36.75 -5.88
C GLU A 247 -10.10 38.10 -6.32
N ASN A 248 -10.77 38.83 -5.42
CA ASN A 248 -11.43 40.10 -5.77
C ASN A 248 -10.50 41.33 -5.76
N ALA A 249 -9.24 41.19 -5.34
CA ALA A 249 -8.27 42.30 -5.37
C ALA A 249 -7.49 42.39 -6.69
N ALA A 250 -7.49 41.33 -7.52
CA ALA A 250 -6.71 41.27 -8.75
C ALA A 250 -7.47 41.75 -10.00
N GLU A 251 -8.78 41.95 -9.93
CA GLU A 251 -9.62 42.22 -11.11
C GLU A 251 -9.84 43.71 -11.45
N GLN A 252 -9.29 44.64 -10.67
CA GLN A 252 -9.34 46.08 -10.97
C GLN A 252 -7.95 46.62 -11.34
N GLY A 253 -7.42 46.18 -12.47
CA GLY A 253 -6.15 46.71 -12.93
C GLY A 253 -5.64 46.13 -14.24
N LYS A 254 -6.38 46.31 -15.34
CA LYS A 254 -5.84 46.71 -16.66
C LYS A 254 -6.90 46.57 -17.75
N ALA A 255 -7.47 47.71 -18.13
CA ALA A 255 -8.07 47.89 -19.45
C ALA A 255 -6.96 48.25 -20.46
N GLY A 256 -7.07 47.70 -21.67
CA GLY A 256 -6.45 48.23 -22.89
C GLY A 256 -5.38 47.35 -23.56
N SER A 257 -5.77 46.64 -24.63
CA SER A 257 -5.34 46.88 -26.02
C SER A 257 -5.26 45.59 -26.86
N ASP A 258 -6.08 45.57 -27.91
CA ASP A 258 -6.10 44.79 -29.15
C ASP A 258 -4.91 43.87 -29.50
N ALA A 259 -5.20 42.65 -29.96
CA ALA A 259 -5.05 42.25 -31.37
C ALA A 259 -5.14 40.71 -31.58
N SER A 260 -6.15 40.31 -32.36
CA SER A 260 -6.10 39.34 -33.47
C SER A 260 -5.19 38.09 -33.42
N SER A 261 -5.86 36.95 -33.64
CA SER A 261 -5.40 35.72 -34.33
C SER A 261 -4.38 34.82 -33.62
N ASP A 262 -4.85 33.91 -32.77
CA ASP A 262 -4.09 32.65 -32.52
C ASP A 262 -4.93 31.44 -32.04
N THR A 263 -6.26 31.54 -32.04
CA THR A 263 -7.14 30.55 -31.41
C THR A 263 -7.28 29.24 -32.19
N ASP A 264 -6.91 29.21 -33.48
CA ASP A 264 -7.10 28.03 -34.35
C ASP A 264 -5.83 27.15 -34.49
N ARG A 265 -4.65 27.64 -34.07
CA ARG A 265 -3.40 26.85 -34.15
C ARG A 265 -3.10 26.05 -32.89
N THR A 266 -3.71 26.41 -31.76
CA THR A 266 -3.52 25.75 -30.46
C THR A 266 -4.33 24.46 -30.35
N LEU A 267 -5.57 24.44 -30.85
CA LEU A 267 -6.43 23.25 -30.83
C LEU A 267 -5.93 22.09 -31.69
N HIS A 268 -5.20 22.37 -32.78
CA HIS A 268 -4.69 21.31 -33.66
C HIS A 268 -3.36 20.68 -33.21
N ARG A 269 -2.69 21.25 -32.21
CA ARG A 269 -1.42 20.70 -31.67
C ARG A 269 -1.63 19.77 -30.46
N GLU A 270 -2.77 19.83 -29.80
CA GLU A 270 -3.12 19.00 -28.64
C GLU A 270 -3.53 17.56 -29.00
N LEU A 271 -3.91 17.31 -30.26
CA LEU A 271 -4.38 15.99 -30.70
C LEU A 271 -3.28 15.04 -31.20
N THR A 272 -2.03 15.52 -31.33
CA THR A 272 -0.98 14.79 -32.06
C THR A 272 0.22 14.34 -31.22
N ASN A 273 0.25 14.61 -29.90
CA ASN A 273 1.35 14.14 -29.05
C ASN A 273 0.87 13.76 -27.64
N PRO A 274 0.90 12.48 -27.25
CA PRO A 274 0.61 12.04 -25.88
C PRO A 274 1.62 12.56 -24.83
N LEU A 275 2.71 13.17 -25.27
CA LEU A 275 3.77 13.76 -24.43
C LEU A 275 3.55 15.26 -24.13
N ALA A 276 2.41 15.85 -24.51
CA ALA A 276 2.16 17.29 -24.42
C ALA A 276 1.46 17.76 -23.13
N SER A 277 1.21 16.88 -22.15
CA SER A 277 0.47 17.19 -20.92
C SER A 277 1.34 17.76 -19.78
N VAL A 278 2.68 17.70 -19.91
CA VAL A 278 3.65 18.10 -18.89
C VAL A 278 4.48 19.30 -19.37
N ASP A 279 4.20 20.46 -18.82
CA ASP A 279 4.97 21.67 -19.05
C ASP A 279 6.10 21.77 -18.04
N PHE A 280 7.34 21.84 -18.54
CA PHE A 280 8.49 22.13 -17.73
C PHE A 280 8.63 23.65 -17.58
N VAL A 281 8.71 24.11 -16.33
CA VAL A 281 8.73 25.55 -16.02
C VAL A 281 9.93 25.86 -15.13
N ASP A 282 10.67 26.91 -15.50
CA ASP A 282 11.80 27.41 -14.72
C ASP A 282 11.31 28.15 -13.45
N GLY A 283 11.96 27.88 -12.32
CA GLY A 283 11.74 28.60 -11.06
C GLY A 283 10.70 27.99 -10.10
N ILE A 284 10.17 26.80 -10.39
CA ILE A 284 9.29 26.06 -9.47
C ILE A 284 10.09 24.95 -8.78
N GLU A 285 9.97 24.83 -7.45
CA GLU A 285 10.55 23.71 -6.68
C GLU A 285 9.58 22.52 -6.56
N ASP A 286 8.27 22.77 -6.65
CA ASP A 286 7.21 21.79 -6.47
C ASP A 286 6.54 21.38 -7.79
N ILE A 287 5.97 20.17 -7.82
CA ILE A 287 5.14 19.68 -8.94
C ILE A 287 3.71 20.15 -8.72
N HIS A 288 3.17 20.93 -9.67
CA HIS A 288 1.78 21.40 -9.63
C HIS A 288 0.92 20.61 -10.61
N ILE A 289 -0.03 19.84 -10.10
CA ILE A 289 -1.00 19.08 -10.90
C ILE A 289 -2.33 19.83 -10.87
N ARG A 290 -2.72 20.43 -12.00
CA ARG A 290 -4.02 21.09 -12.21
C ARG A 290 -4.89 20.23 -13.14
N PRO A 291 -6.23 20.38 -13.12
CA PRO A 291 -7.16 19.55 -13.91
C PRO A 291 -6.84 19.45 -15.41
N TYR A 292 -6.21 20.48 -15.97
CA TYR A 292 -5.87 20.55 -17.40
C TYR A 292 -4.38 20.80 -17.67
N LYS A 293 -3.53 20.86 -16.64
CA LYS A 293 -2.11 21.13 -16.82
C LYS A 293 -1.25 20.53 -15.71
N ILE A 294 -0.15 19.88 -16.07
CA ILE A 294 0.88 19.44 -15.12
C ILE A 294 2.10 20.35 -15.31
N GLN A 295 2.55 21.01 -14.25
CA GLN A 295 3.77 21.82 -14.25
C GLN A 295 4.85 21.11 -13.45
N MET A 296 6.05 20.98 -14.01
CA MET A 296 7.15 20.26 -13.40
C MET A 296 8.47 21.04 -13.44
N PRO A 297 9.32 20.93 -12.41
CA PRO A 297 10.67 21.49 -12.46
C PRO A 297 11.56 20.75 -13.47
N HIS A 298 12.43 21.46 -14.18
CA HIS A 298 13.37 20.88 -15.15
C HIS A 298 14.36 19.86 -14.57
N HIS A 299 14.61 19.88 -13.25
CA HIS A 299 15.54 18.97 -12.61
C HIS A 299 14.92 17.61 -12.22
N VAL A 300 13.59 17.48 -12.28
CA VAL A 300 12.87 16.23 -12.04
C VAL A 300 12.75 15.49 -13.37
N LYS A 301 13.36 14.31 -13.47
CA LYS A 301 13.22 13.41 -14.62
C LYS A 301 12.33 12.25 -14.23
N LEU A 302 11.21 12.09 -14.91
CA LEU A 302 10.27 11.00 -14.70
C LEU A 302 10.41 9.95 -15.80
N GLY A 303 10.22 8.68 -15.45
CA GLY A 303 10.03 7.61 -16.42
C GLY A 303 8.61 7.57 -16.99
N ASP A 304 8.40 6.84 -18.08
CA ASP A 304 7.10 6.75 -18.77
C ASP A 304 5.96 6.29 -17.84
N ASP A 305 6.25 5.33 -16.95
CA ASP A 305 5.28 4.82 -15.96
C ASP A 305 4.88 5.88 -14.92
N GLU A 306 5.79 6.78 -14.57
CA GLU A 306 5.58 7.85 -13.60
C GLU A 306 4.79 9.01 -14.22
N VAL A 307 5.01 9.29 -15.50
CA VAL A 307 4.20 10.23 -16.27
C VAL A 307 2.75 9.74 -16.37
N LEU A 308 2.54 8.45 -16.67
CA LEU A 308 1.20 7.84 -16.69
C LEU A 308 0.49 7.92 -15.33
N LEU A 309 1.23 7.84 -14.23
CA LEU A 309 0.67 8.03 -12.88
C LEU A 309 0.19 9.47 -12.68
N LEU A 310 0.99 10.45 -13.08
CA LEU A 310 0.64 11.87 -12.99
C LEU A 310 -0.58 12.20 -13.83
N GLU A 311 -0.70 11.63 -15.03
CA GLU A 311 -1.87 11.78 -15.89
C GLU A 311 -3.12 11.17 -15.26
N LYS A 312 -3.02 9.97 -14.66
CA LYS A 312 -4.15 9.38 -13.91
C LYS A 312 -4.58 10.24 -12.73
N ILE A 313 -3.63 10.87 -12.04
CA ILE A 313 -3.93 11.81 -10.94
C ILE A 313 -4.64 13.05 -11.49
N GLN A 314 -4.15 13.60 -12.61
CA GLN A 314 -4.77 14.72 -13.30
C GLN A 314 -6.20 14.40 -13.77
N GLU A 315 -6.42 13.23 -14.36
CA GLU A 315 -7.72 12.76 -14.81
C GLU A 315 -8.69 12.64 -13.62
N LYS A 316 -8.24 12.08 -12.50
CA LYS A 316 -9.04 12.04 -11.26
C LYS A 316 -9.38 13.42 -10.73
N LEU A 317 -8.48 14.40 -10.85
CA LEU A 317 -8.72 15.79 -10.47
C LEU A 317 -9.75 16.46 -11.40
N ARG A 318 -9.69 16.20 -12.72
CA ARG A 318 -10.69 16.68 -13.69
C ARG A 318 -12.08 16.13 -13.38
N MET A 319 -12.17 14.81 -13.16
CA MET A 319 -13.43 14.14 -12.84
C MET A 319 -14.03 14.58 -11.50
N HIS A 320 -13.22 15.02 -10.52
CA HIS A 320 -13.72 15.58 -9.27
C HIS A 320 -14.05 17.09 -9.36
N GLY A 321 -13.40 17.82 -10.28
CA GLY A 321 -13.66 19.25 -10.51
C GLY A 321 -14.97 19.54 -11.23
N GLU A 322 -15.47 18.60 -12.03
CA GLU A 322 -16.74 18.73 -12.77
C GLU A 322 -18.01 18.43 -11.92
N ILE A 323 -17.87 17.97 -10.66
CA ILE A 323 -19.01 17.63 -9.77
C ILE A 323 -19.51 18.85 -8.98
N ASP A 324 -19.28 20.09 -9.43
CA ASP A 324 -19.95 21.28 -8.89
C ASP A 324 -20.95 21.89 -9.89
N PRO A 325 -22.16 21.32 -10.04
CA PRO A 325 -23.18 21.83 -10.94
C PRO A 325 -23.82 23.15 -10.45
N ARG A 326 -23.26 23.86 -9.45
CA ARG A 326 -23.82 25.12 -8.93
C ARG A 326 -22.91 26.34 -9.09
N ARG A 327 -21.78 26.23 -9.79
CA ARG A 327 -20.89 27.38 -10.05
C ARG A 327 -21.15 28.14 -11.35
N THR A 328 -22.20 27.80 -12.08
CA THR A 328 -22.65 28.56 -13.26
C THR A 328 -24.15 28.82 -13.20
N SER A 329 -24.54 29.80 -12.37
CA SER A 329 -25.76 30.61 -12.56
C SER A 329 -25.67 31.87 -11.69
#